data_AF-A0A7S2AZ20-F1
#
_entry.id   AF-A0A7S2AZ20-F1
#
_cell.length_a   1.000
_cell.length_b   1.000
_cell.length_c   1.000
_cell.angle_alpha   90.00
_cell.angle_beta   90.00
_cell.angle_gamma   90.00
#
_symmetry.space_group_name_H-M   'P 1'
#
loop_
_entity.id
_entity.type
_entity.pdbx_description
1 polymer ?
#
loop_
_entity_poly.entity_id
_entity_poly.type
_entity_poly.pdbx_seq_one_letter_code
_entity_poly.pdbx_strand_id
1 'polypeptide(L)'
;KGTVEEKRDGPRIVDERTCLEFLGTAEVIAGLHPDEATESIVDWALTHGRGFCVVPCCIFARLFPERRVQVVDSGTPIREEQVCASAREGDTEPVVTVMKKSVHVRSYEQFLCFLQQKHPAIRRTNLGFMGRNVVIWALASDLRWGNDSR
;
A
#
# COMPACT_ATOMS: atom_id res chain seq x y z
N LYS A 1 -3.56 43.45 4.36
CA LYS A 1 -2.71 43.19 3.17
C LYS A 1 -1.98 41.88 3.44
N GLY A 2 -2.56 40.75 3.03
CA GLY A 2 -1.92 39.44 3.17
C GLY A 2 -0.97 39.24 2.01
N THR A 3 0.29 38.96 2.31
CA THR A 3 1.28 38.51 1.33
C THR A 3 0.78 37.21 0.71
N VAL A 4 0.53 37.24 -0.60
CA VAL A 4 0.32 36.02 -1.39
C VAL A 4 1.66 35.29 -1.36
N GLU A 5 1.76 34.23 -0.56
CA GLU A 5 2.88 33.30 -0.67
C GLU A 5 2.87 32.74 -2.09
N GLU A 6 3.87 33.10 -2.88
CA GLU A 6 4.12 32.50 -4.19
C GLU A 6 4.23 30.98 -3.99
N LYS A 7 3.27 30.24 -4.56
CA LYS A 7 3.37 28.79 -4.72
C LYS A 7 4.67 28.49 -5.46
N ARG A 8 5.65 27.97 -4.74
CA ARG A 8 6.85 27.38 -5.34
C ARG A 8 6.46 26.00 -5.86
N ASP A 9 5.78 25.97 -7.00
CA ASP A 9 5.60 24.72 -7.72
C ASP A 9 7.01 24.26 -8.14
N GLY A 10 7.44 23.12 -7.60
CA GLY A 10 8.72 22.52 -7.94
C GLY A 10 8.80 22.18 -9.43
N PRO A 11 9.99 21.80 -9.94
CA PRO A 11 10.14 21.45 -11.35
C PRO A 11 9.16 20.32 -11.72
N ARG A 12 8.29 20.59 -12.70
CA ARG A 12 7.43 19.56 -13.27
C ARG A 12 8.29 18.59 -14.07
N ILE A 13 8.32 17.35 -13.63
CA ILE A 13 9.01 16.26 -14.33
C ILE A 13 8.12 15.80 -15.49
N VAL A 14 8.66 15.81 -16.71
CA VAL A 14 7.92 15.45 -17.94
C VAL A 14 8.56 14.33 -18.74
N ASP A 15 9.79 13.94 -18.40
CA ASP A 15 10.52 12.85 -19.03
C ASP A 15 10.91 11.76 -18.01
N GLU A 16 11.04 10.55 -18.52
CA GLU A 16 11.34 9.35 -17.73
C GLU A 16 12.71 9.44 -17.05
N ARG A 17 13.73 9.95 -17.74
CA ARG A 17 15.10 9.97 -17.24
C ARG A 17 15.21 10.84 -15.99
N THR A 18 14.72 12.08 -16.06
CA THR A 18 14.70 12.97 -14.91
C THR A 18 13.84 12.38 -13.78
N CYS A 19 12.72 11.73 -14.10
CA CYS A 19 11.92 11.01 -13.10
C CYS A 19 12.74 9.96 -12.34
N LEU A 20 13.50 9.12 -13.05
CA LEU A 20 14.34 8.09 -12.44
C LEU A 20 15.48 8.67 -11.61
N GLU A 21 16.08 9.78 -12.04
CA GLU A 21 17.11 10.49 -11.27
C GLU A 21 16.55 11.02 -9.94
N PHE A 22 15.35 11.61 -9.96
CA PHE A 22 14.66 12.04 -8.73
C PHE A 22 14.26 10.88 -7.83
N LEU A 23 13.68 9.82 -8.40
CA LEU A 23 13.28 8.64 -7.63
C LEU A 23 14.51 7.96 -6.99
N GLY A 24 15.65 7.91 -7.68
CA GLY A 24 16.88 7.34 -7.15
C GLY A 24 17.45 8.05 -5.92
N THR A 25 17.19 9.35 -5.80
CA THR A 25 17.63 10.18 -4.66
C THR A 25 16.58 10.33 -3.57
N ALA A 26 15.31 9.99 -3.85
CA ALA A 26 14.23 10.08 -2.88
C ALA A 26 14.38 9.06 -1.72
N GLU A 27 14.14 9.53 -0.50
CA GLU A 27 14.04 8.67 0.69
C GLU A 27 12.62 8.14 0.91
N VAL A 28 11.63 8.95 0.52
CA VAL A 28 10.20 8.66 0.60
C VAL A 28 9.51 9.06 -0.69
N ILE A 29 8.55 8.23 -1.12
CA ILE A 29 7.61 8.57 -2.18
C ILE A 29 6.21 8.75 -1.60
N ALA A 30 5.60 9.90 -1.89
CA ALA A 30 4.25 10.22 -1.46
C ALA A 30 3.30 10.33 -2.66
N GLY A 31 2.18 9.61 -2.61
CA GLY A 31 1.11 9.69 -3.61
C GLY A 31 -0.21 10.05 -2.96
N LEU A 32 -0.68 11.28 -3.14
CA LEU A 32 -1.94 11.75 -2.56
C LEU A 32 -3.04 11.70 -3.63
N HIS A 33 -3.82 10.61 -3.65
CA HIS A 33 -4.79 10.31 -4.71
C HIS A 33 -4.16 10.01 -6.08
N PRO A 34 -3.13 9.13 -6.18
CA PRO A 34 -2.34 8.94 -7.40
C PRO A 34 -3.01 7.97 -8.39
N ASP A 35 -4.31 8.14 -8.63
CA ASP A 35 -5.17 7.39 -9.56
C ASP A 35 -4.62 6.01 -9.99
N GLU A 36 -4.33 5.78 -11.28
CA GLU A 36 -3.84 4.49 -11.79
C GLU A 36 -2.44 4.11 -11.27
N ALA A 37 -1.65 5.08 -10.82
CA ALA A 37 -0.27 4.91 -10.39
C ALA A 37 -0.12 4.40 -8.94
N THR A 38 -1.22 4.27 -8.19
CA THR A 38 -1.21 3.84 -6.78
C THR A 38 -0.39 2.56 -6.56
N GLU A 39 -0.65 1.52 -7.34
CA GLU A 39 0.07 0.24 -7.20
C GLU A 39 1.52 0.36 -7.62
N SER A 40 1.80 1.07 -8.72
CA SER A 40 3.17 1.26 -9.24
C SER A 40 4.07 1.98 -8.25
N ILE A 41 3.54 2.95 -7.49
CA ILE A 41 4.28 3.62 -6.42
C ILE A 41 4.66 2.62 -5.32
N VAL A 42 3.71 1.78 -4.89
CA VAL A 42 3.96 0.75 -3.86
C VAL A 42 5.01 -0.23 -4.35
N ASP A 43 4.85 -0.76 -5.57
CA ASP A 43 5.77 -1.75 -6.12
C ASP A 43 7.18 -1.21 -6.26
N TRP A 44 7.32 0.00 -6.81
CA TRP A 44 8.62 0.63 -6.93
C TRP A 44 9.28 0.83 -5.57
N ALA A 45 8.54 1.32 -4.57
CA ALA A 45 9.06 1.55 -3.23
C ALA A 45 9.52 0.25 -2.54
N LEU A 46 8.74 -0.83 -2.69
CA LEU A 46 9.11 -2.16 -2.18
C LEU A 46 10.36 -2.69 -2.88
N THR A 47 10.43 -2.62 -4.21
CA THR A 47 11.59 -3.10 -4.98
C THR A 47 12.88 -2.35 -4.64
N HIS A 48 12.79 -1.05 -4.31
CA HIS A 48 13.96 -0.21 -4.04
C HIS A 48 14.23 0.00 -2.53
N GLY A 49 13.46 -0.62 -1.65
CA GLY A 49 13.58 -0.44 -0.19
C GLY A 49 13.47 1.03 0.23
N ARG A 50 12.55 1.77 -0.40
CA ARG A 50 12.27 3.19 -0.10
C ARG A 50 10.99 3.30 0.70
N GLY A 51 10.95 4.25 1.63
CA GLY A 51 9.73 4.52 2.37
C GLY A 51 8.65 5.03 1.42
N PHE A 52 7.38 4.80 1.75
CA PHE A 52 6.30 5.37 0.95
C PHE A 52 5.06 5.66 1.79
N CYS A 53 4.23 6.57 1.27
CA CYS A 53 2.87 6.77 1.73
C CYS A 53 1.96 7.08 0.54
N VAL A 54 0.87 6.34 0.41
CA VAL A 54 -0.11 6.56 -0.66
C VAL A 54 -1.51 6.64 -0.08
N VAL A 55 -2.35 7.53 -0.62
CA VAL A 55 -3.78 7.60 -0.32
C VAL A 55 -4.54 7.03 -1.51
N PRO A 56 -4.95 5.75 -1.47
CA PRO A 56 -5.64 5.11 -2.58
C PRO A 56 -7.06 5.64 -2.71
N CYS A 57 -7.49 5.91 -3.94
CA CYS A 57 -8.78 6.52 -4.23
C CYS A 57 -9.71 5.63 -5.07
N CYS A 58 -9.20 5.13 -6.18
CA CYS A 58 -9.95 4.45 -7.22
C CYS A 58 -9.33 3.07 -7.46
N ILE A 59 -10.19 2.06 -7.58
CA ILE A 59 -9.73 0.66 -7.72
C ILE A 59 -9.39 0.30 -9.17
N PHE A 60 -9.97 1.05 -10.13
CA PHE A 60 -9.83 0.81 -11.56
C PHE A 60 -9.98 -0.67 -11.98
N ALA A 61 -10.98 -1.38 -11.42
CA ALA A 61 -11.12 -2.84 -11.57
C ALA A 61 -11.30 -3.34 -13.02
N ARG A 62 -11.70 -2.47 -13.95
CA ARG A 62 -11.75 -2.78 -15.39
C ARG A 62 -10.37 -2.67 -16.06
N LEU A 63 -9.53 -1.76 -15.59
CA LEU A 63 -8.18 -1.55 -16.10
C LEU A 63 -7.19 -2.58 -15.53
N PHE A 64 -7.43 -3.03 -14.29
CA PHE A 64 -6.61 -4.00 -13.59
C PHE A 64 -7.40 -5.26 -13.18
N PRO A 65 -7.98 -5.99 -14.15
CA PRO A 65 -8.79 -7.18 -13.87
C PRO A 65 -8.00 -8.31 -13.22
N GLU A 66 -6.68 -8.33 -13.34
CA GLU A 66 -5.76 -9.32 -12.78
C GLU A 66 -5.49 -9.14 -11.28
N ARG A 67 -5.86 -8.02 -10.66
CA ARG A 67 -5.69 -7.82 -9.21
C ARG A 67 -6.51 -8.82 -8.43
N ARG A 68 -5.85 -9.61 -7.59
CA ARG A 68 -6.49 -10.61 -6.71
C ARG A 68 -6.09 -10.42 -5.27
N VAL A 69 -7.06 -10.54 -4.37
CA VAL A 69 -6.86 -10.48 -2.92
C VAL A 69 -7.34 -11.78 -2.27
N GLN A 70 -6.66 -12.20 -1.21
CA GLN A 70 -7.11 -13.33 -0.40
C GLN A 70 -8.26 -12.88 0.53
N VAL A 71 -9.36 -13.61 0.51
CA VAL A 71 -10.55 -13.42 1.35
C VAL A 71 -10.87 -14.71 2.12
N VAL A 72 -11.57 -14.55 3.24
CA VAL A 72 -12.27 -15.65 3.92
C VAL A 72 -13.55 -16.01 3.15
N ASP A 73 -14.16 -17.17 3.43
CA ASP A 73 -15.38 -17.62 2.71
C ASP A 73 -16.55 -16.62 2.75
N SER A 74 -16.63 -15.79 3.79
CA SER A 74 -17.62 -14.71 3.88
C SER A 74 -17.38 -13.56 2.87
N GLY A 75 -16.34 -13.64 2.04
CA GLY A 75 -15.94 -12.60 1.08
C GLY A 75 -15.19 -11.43 1.72
N THR A 76 -14.93 -11.50 3.03
CA THR A 76 -14.19 -10.49 3.79
C THR A 76 -12.69 -10.63 3.53
N PRO A 77 -11.97 -9.56 3.15
CA PRO A 77 -10.52 -9.60 3.00
C PRO A 77 -9.81 -10.05 4.28
N ILE A 78 -8.82 -10.92 4.12
CA ILE A 78 -8.02 -11.40 5.26
C ILE A 78 -7.07 -10.29 5.70
N ARG A 79 -7.17 -9.87 6.96
CA ARG A 79 -6.17 -8.99 7.60
C ARG A 79 -5.04 -9.82 8.18
N GLU A 80 -3.83 -9.29 8.19
CA GLU A 80 -2.61 -10.00 8.61
C GLU A 80 -2.69 -10.55 10.04
N GLU A 81 -3.39 -9.82 10.92
CA GLU A 81 -3.79 -10.20 12.28
C GLU A 81 -4.46 -11.58 12.37
N GLN A 82 -5.08 -12.03 11.28
CA GLN A 82 -5.84 -13.27 11.16
C GLN A 82 -5.06 -14.39 10.43
N VAL A 83 -3.83 -14.12 9.97
CA VAL A 83 -3.03 -15.04 9.14
C VAL A 83 -1.98 -15.80 9.97
N CYS A 84 -1.56 -15.28 11.12
CA CYS A 84 -0.39 -15.76 11.86
C CYS A 84 -0.64 -16.28 13.28
N ALA A 85 -1.84 -16.78 13.60
CA ALA A 85 -2.00 -17.63 14.78
C ALA A 85 -1.33 -19.00 14.50
N SER A 86 0.01 -19.04 14.53
CA SER A 86 0.71 -20.29 14.75
C SER A 86 0.28 -20.80 16.12
N ALA A 87 -0.21 -22.05 16.12
CA ALA A 87 -0.67 -22.72 17.31
C ALA A 87 0.38 -22.61 18.43
N ARG A 88 0.04 -21.94 19.52
CA ARG A 88 0.64 -22.26 20.81
C ARG A 88 -0.20 -23.42 21.35
N GLU A 89 0.44 -24.55 21.60
CA GLU A 89 -0.19 -25.68 22.28
C GLU A 89 -0.72 -25.20 23.64
N GLY A 90 -2.05 -25.03 23.76
CA GLY A 90 -2.69 -24.76 25.05
C GLY A 90 -3.90 -23.84 25.04
N ASP A 91 -4.10 -23.01 24.01
CA ASP A 91 -5.21 -22.04 24.04
C ASP A 91 -6.48 -22.61 23.40
N THR A 92 -7.49 -22.84 24.24
CA THR A 92 -8.82 -23.34 23.85
C THR A 92 -9.67 -22.18 23.35
N GLU A 93 -9.34 -21.64 22.18
CA GLU A 93 -10.21 -20.73 21.42
C GLU A 93 -10.24 -21.21 19.96
N PRO A 94 -11.37 -21.07 19.24
CA PRO A 94 -11.54 -21.71 17.94
C PRO A 94 -10.54 -21.12 16.94
N VAL A 95 -9.50 -21.89 16.63
CA VAL A 95 -8.63 -21.67 15.48
C VAL A 95 -9.49 -21.88 14.25
N VAL A 96 -10.15 -20.81 13.80
CA VAL A 96 -10.89 -20.81 12.54
C VAL A 96 -9.86 -21.12 11.46
N THR A 97 -9.91 -22.33 10.92
CA THR A 97 -9.15 -22.68 9.72
C THR A 97 -9.80 -21.92 8.57
N VAL A 98 -9.40 -20.66 8.42
CA VAL A 98 -9.92 -19.76 7.41
C VAL A 98 -9.49 -20.30 6.05
N MET A 99 -10.45 -20.86 5.30
CA MET A 99 -10.22 -21.23 3.91
C MET A 99 -9.83 -19.97 3.12
N LYS A 100 -8.64 -19.99 2.53
CA LYS A 100 -8.11 -18.88 1.74
C LYS A 100 -8.65 -18.98 0.32
N LYS A 101 -9.58 -18.09 -0.04
CA LYS A 101 -10.05 -17.97 -1.42
C LYS A 101 -9.43 -16.73 -2.06
N SER A 102 -8.97 -16.86 -3.30
CA SER A 102 -8.47 -15.73 -4.09
C SER A 102 -9.58 -15.17 -4.97
N VAL A 103 -9.92 -13.89 -4.81
CA VAL A 103 -10.98 -13.19 -5.57
C VAL A 103 -10.44 -11.94 -6.25
N HIS A 104 -11.12 -11.50 -7.33
CA HIS A 104 -10.79 -10.24 -8.00
C HIS A 104 -11.11 -9.05 -7.11
N VAL A 105 -10.25 -8.04 -7.14
CA VAL A 105 -10.45 -6.77 -6.42
C VAL A 105 -11.59 -5.98 -7.09
N ARG A 106 -12.71 -5.82 -6.38
CA ARG A 106 -13.92 -5.12 -6.85
C ARG A 106 -14.44 -4.08 -5.86
N SER A 107 -13.92 -4.06 -4.64
CA SER A 107 -14.25 -3.05 -3.63
C SER A 107 -13.01 -2.29 -3.16
N TYR A 108 -13.22 -1.14 -2.54
CA TYR A 108 -12.13 -0.36 -1.97
C TYR A 108 -11.41 -1.12 -0.85
N GLU A 109 -12.15 -1.77 0.04
CA GLU A 109 -11.55 -2.55 1.13
C GLU A 109 -10.69 -3.71 0.59
N GLN A 110 -11.16 -4.38 -0.47
CA GLN A 110 -10.37 -5.40 -1.17
C GLN A 110 -9.09 -4.81 -1.77
N PHE A 111 -9.13 -3.58 -2.28
CA PHE A 111 -7.95 -2.91 -2.84
C PHE A 111 -6.94 -2.52 -1.75
N LEU A 112 -7.40 -2.02 -0.60
CA LEU A 112 -6.54 -1.73 0.53
C LEU A 112 -5.86 -2.99 1.06
N CYS A 113 -6.62 -4.09 1.22
CA CYS A 113 -6.05 -5.37 1.65
C CYS A 113 -5.11 -5.97 0.60
N PHE A 114 -5.41 -5.82 -0.69
CA PHE A 114 -4.50 -6.20 -1.77
C PHE A 114 -3.14 -5.51 -1.64
N LEU A 115 -3.14 -4.19 -1.39
CA LEU A 115 -1.89 -3.44 -1.19
C LEU A 115 -1.16 -3.88 0.10
N GLN A 116 -1.87 -4.09 1.20
CA GLN A 116 -1.26 -4.58 2.45
C GLN A 116 -0.66 -5.99 2.31
N GLN A 117 -1.29 -6.87 1.52
CA GLN A 117 -0.80 -8.23 1.29
C GLN A 117 0.50 -8.29 0.46
N LYS A 118 0.95 -7.18 -0.15
CA LYS A 118 2.22 -7.15 -0.90
C LYS A 118 3.45 -7.28 -0.01
N HIS A 119 3.42 -6.79 1.22
CA HIS A 119 4.56 -6.88 2.13
C HIS A 119 4.13 -6.70 3.60
N PRO A 120 4.64 -7.51 4.56
CA PRO A 120 4.23 -7.48 5.97
C PRO A 120 4.50 -6.16 6.70
N ALA A 121 5.47 -5.37 6.22
CA ALA A 121 5.74 -4.04 6.77
C ALA A 121 4.71 -2.96 6.37
N ILE A 122 3.77 -3.27 5.47
CA ILE A 122 2.81 -2.28 4.98
C ILE A 122 1.71 -2.07 6.02
N ARG A 123 1.60 -0.81 6.46
CA ARG A 123 0.65 -0.36 7.45
C ARG A 123 -0.47 0.44 6.81
N ARG A 124 -1.60 0.52 7.52
CA ARG A 124 -2.79 1.27 7.13
C ARG A 124 -3.21 2.20 8.26
N THR A 125 -3.46 3.47 7.95
CA THR A 125 -3.93 4.48 8.92
C THR A 125 -5.06 5.32 8.32
N ASN A 126 -6.02 5.76 9.14
CA ASN A 126 -7.02 6.75 8.72
C ASN A 126 -6.52 8.17 9.00
N LEU A 127 -6.64 9.05 8.02
CA LEU A 127 -6.33 10.46 8.11
C LEU A 127 -7.58 11.26 8.52
N GLY A 128 -7.39 12.35 9.25
CA GLY A 128 -8.46 13.17 9.82
C GLY A 128 -9.17 14.10 8.83
N PHE A 129 -9.44 13.65 7.60
CA PHE A 129 -10.15 14.44 6.58
C PHE A 129 -11.27 13.64 5.90
N MET A 130 -12.19 14.35 5.23
CA MET A 130 -13.36 13.75 4.57
C MET A 130 -13.02 13.11 3.22
N GLY A 131 -13.72 12.02 2.86
CA GLY A 131 -13.55 11.33 1.58
C GLY A 131 -12.65 10.11 1.70
N ARG A 132 -11.81 9.85 0.68
CA ARG A 132 -10.83 8.75 0.72
C ARG A 132 -9.64 9.17 1.57
N ASN A 133 -9.68 8.76 2.82
CA ASN A 133 -8.77 9.22 3.87
C ASN A 133 -7.89 8.10 4.43
N VAL A 134 -7.84 6.94 3.80
CA VAL A 134 -6.94 5.86 4.21
C VAL A 134 -5.58 6.06 3.55
N VAL A 135 -4.52 6.08 4.36
CA VAL A 135 -3.14 6.01 3.88
C VAL A 135 -2.58 4.60 4.05
N ILE A 136 -1.92 4.10 3.01
CA ILE A 136 -1.11 2.89 3.02
C ILE A 136 0.36 3.32 3.00
N TRP A 137 1.17 2.81 3.92
CA TRP A 137 2.54 3.29 4.10
C TRP A 137 3.47 2.23 4.67
N ALA A 138 4.77 2.42 4.44
CA ALA A 138 5.84 1.64 5.09
C ALA A 138 7.10 2.49 5.27
N LEU A 139 7.87 2.23 6.32
CA LEU A 139 9.15 2.89 6.56
C LEU A 139 10.26 2.16 5.80
N ALA A 140 11.26 2.90 5.32
CA ALA A 140 12.43 2.30 4.67
C ALA A 140 13.16 1.30 5.59
N SER A 141 13.22 1.56 6.89
CA SER A 141 13.80 0.65 7.90
C SER A 141 13.12 -0.72 7.90
N ASP A 142 11.80 -0.74 7.77
CA ASP A 142 10.99 -1.95 7.88
C ASP A 142 11.01 -2.78 6.59
N LEU A 143 11.41 -2.15 5.46
CA LEU A 143 11.58 -2.80 4.16
C LEU A 143 12.98 -3.38 3.95
N ARG A 144 14.00 -2.83 4.62
CA ARG A 144 15.41 -3.20 4.42
C ARG A 144 15.86 -4.43 5.21
N TRP A 145 15.07 -4.88 6.19
CA TRP A 145 15.40 -5.99 7.10
C TRP A 145 15.57 -7.38 6.43
N GLY A 146 15.51 -7.49 5.09
CA GLY A 146 15.76 -8.74 4.36
C GLY A 146 16.88 -8.67 3.30
N ASN A 147 17.51 -7.52 3.08
CA ASN A 147 18.42 -7.33 1.93
C ASN A 147 19.85 -6.89 2.31
N ASP A 148 20.17 -6.81 3.60
CA ASP A 148 21.47 -6.34 4.13
C ASP A 148 22.56 -7.44 4.16
N SER A 149 22.45 -8.42 3.25
CA SER A 149 23.38 -9.55 3.14
C SER A 149 23.85 -9.82 1.70
N ARG A 150 23.97 -8.78 0.87
CA ARG A 150 24.64 -8.85 -0.43
C ARG A 150 25.74 -7.81 -0.58
#